data_AF-A0A0W8E4B0-F1
#
_entry.id   AF-A0A0W8E4B0-F1
#
_cell.length_a   1.000
_cell.length_b   1.000
_cell.length_c   1.000
_cell.angle_alpha   90.00
_cell.angle_beta   90.00
_cell.angle_gamma   90.00
#
_symmetry.space_group_name_H-M   'P 1'
#
loop_
_entity.id
_entity.type
_entity.pdbx_description
1 polymer ?
#
loop_
_entity_poly.entity_id
_entity_poly.type
_entity_poly.pdbx_seq_one_letter_code
_entity_poly.pdbx_strand_id
1 'polypeptide(L)'
;MNYRRILYIAFIVFIALFFFRTLENDDTIDNQVQYMTKDCLLDSIGADSEINQDTSTIFFPRDYRGESGEVFYISSENDNGYITYKYRIEEIEAGTVKELQYKLEQTWEGIKIPEDKFDAYRMEDGQWVEI
;
A
#
# COMPACT_ATOMS: atom_id res chain seq x y z
N MET A 1 57.90 6.18 32.04
CA MET A 1 56.67 5.50 32.50
C MET A 1 55.48 6.46 32.39
N ASN A 2 54.88 6.56 31.21
CA ASN A 2 53.68 7.40 30.96
C ASN A 2 52.53 6.54 30.38
N TYR A 3 52.52 5.25 30.69
CA TYR A 3 51.51 4.32 30.16
C TYR A 3 50.09 4.73 30.56
N ARG A 4 49.92 5.33 31.75
CA ARG A 4 48.63 5.84 32.23
C ARG A 4 48.07 6.92 31.31
N ARG A 5 48.89 7.85 30.82
CA ARG A 5 48.46 8.92 29.90
C ARG A 5 48.07 8.39 28.52
N ILE A 6 48.82 7.41 28.02
CA ILE A 6 48.54 6.75 26.74
C ILE A 6 47.21 5.98 26.82
N LEU A 7 46.94 5.34 27.96
CA LEU A 7 45.71 4.59 28.19
C LEU A 7 44.46 5.48 28.23
N TYR A 8 44.56 6.69 28.82
CA TYR A 8 43.46 7.66 28.78
C TYR A 8 43.16 8.16 27.36
N ILE A 9 44.19 8.43 26.56
CA ILE A 9 44.00 8.89 25.17
C ILE A 9 43.36 7.78 24.34
N ALA A 10 43.84 6.54 24.46
CA ALA A 10 43.27 5.39 23.76
C ALA A 10 41.80 5.15 24.13
N PHE A 11 41.45 5.32 25.42
CA PHE A 11 40.07 5.15 25.89
C PHE A 11 39.13 6.24 25.34
N ILE A 12 39.57 7.50 25.29
CA ILE A 12 38.78 8.60 24.71
C ILE A 12 38.55 8.39 23.22
N VAL A 13 39.58 7.96 22.48
CA VAL A 13 39.46 7.65 21.04
C VAL A 13 38.53 6.47 20.82
N PHE A 14 38.58 5.45 21.69
CA PHE A 14 37.67 4.29 21.62
C PHE A 14 36.22 4.69 21.87
N ILE A 15 35.96 5.54 22.87
CA ILE A 15 34.62 6.09 23.14
C ILE A 15 34.14 6.93 21.96
N ALA A 16 34.99 7.82 21.43
CA ALA A 16 34.64 8.64 20.27
C ALA A 16 34.27 7.76 19.05
N LEU A 17 35.07 6.75 18.73
CA LEU A 17 34.78 5.79 17.65
C LEU A 17 33.49 5.00 17.91
N PHE A 18 33.20 4.65 19.16
CA PHE A 18 31.97 3.96 19.55
C PHE A 18 30.74 4.84 19.34
N PHE A 19 30.81 6.13 19.69
CA PHE A 19 29.73 7.09 19.44
C PHE A 19 29.57 7.41 17.95
N PHE A 20 30.67 7.55 17.19
CA PHE A 20 30.59 7.75 15.74
C PHE A 20 29.91 6.57 15.02
N ARG A 21 30.23 5.32 15.41
CA ARG A 21 29.54 4.13 14.85
C ARG A 21 28.07 4.03 15.26
N THR A 22 27.71 4.49 16.46
CA THR A 22 26.32 4.45 16.92
C THR A 22 25.46 5.52 16.24
N LEU A 23 26.05 6.65 15.84
CA LEU A 23 25.37 7.74 15.14
C LEU A 23 25.20 7.50 13.63
N GLU A 24 25.92 6.55 13.04
CA GLU A 24 25.82 6.19 11.62
C GLU A 24 24.68 5.20 11.33
N ASN A 25 23.90 4.84 12.36
CA ASN A 25 22.77 3.91 12.29
C ASN A 25 21.41 4.60 12.50
N ASP A 26 21.37 5.94 12.50
CA ASP A 26 20.13 6.67 12.31
C ASP A 26 19.92 6.79 10.79
N ASP A 27 19.76 5.63 10.16
CA ASP A 27 19.08 5.56 8.86
C ASP A 27 17.77 6.29 9.10
N THR A 28 17.69 7.48 8.53
CA THR A 28 16.47 8.23 8.32
C THR A 28 15.35 7.22 8.13
N ILE A 29 14.44 7.12 9.09
CA ILE A 29 13.12 6.53 8.84
C ILE A 29 12.53 7.46 7.81
N ASP A 30 12.83 7.16 6.55
CA ASP A 30 12.22 7.73 5.39
C ASP A 30 10.77 7.32 5.56
N ASN A 31 9.98 8.23 6.13
CA ASN A 31 8.53 8.16 6.08
C ASN A 31 8.17 8.37 4.60
N GLN A 32 8.53 7.41 3.75
CA GLN A 32 7.97 7.28 2.43
C GLN A 32 6.49 7.08 2.71
N VAL A 33 5.72 8.12 2.44
CA VAL A 33 4.27 8.01 2.45
C VAL A 33 3.97 6.92 1.45
N GLN A 34 3.58 5.75 1.95
CA GLN A 34 3.24 4.64 1.09
C GLN A 34 1.91 5.00 0.44
N TYR A 35 1.85 4.93 -0.87
CA TYR A 35 0.63 5.15 -1.64
C TYR A 35 0.25 3.83 -2.30
N MET A 36 -1.03 3.47 -2.21
CA MET A 36 -1.60 2.34 -2.90
C MET A 36 -2.17 2.84 -4.25
N THR A 37 -1.30 3.01 -5.23
CA THR A 37 -1.70 3.53 -6.55
C THR A 37 -2.66 2.58 -7.26
N LYS A 38 -3.38 3.10 -8.28
CA LYS A 38 -4.28 2.30 -9.11
C LYS A 38 -3.57 1.07 -9.69
N ASP A 39 -2.39 1.27 -10.30
CA ASP A 39 -1.61 0.18 -10.89
C ASP A 39 -1.26 -0.91 -9.85
N CYS A 40 -0.87 -0.50 -8.63
CA CYS A 40 -0.58 -1.46 -7.56
C CYS A 40 -1.81 -2.28 -7.17
N LEU A 41 -3.00 -1.67 -7.15
CA LEU A 41 -4.26 -2.36 -6.86
C LEU A 41 -4.71 -3.27 -7.99
N LEU A 42 -4.57 -2.81 -9.22
CA LEU A 42 -4.87 -3.60 -10.42
C LEU A 42 -3.99 -4.86 -10.43
N ASP A 43 -2.69 -4.72 -10.15
CA ASP A 43 -1.78 -5.85 -10.05
C ASP A 43 -2.12 -6.78 -8.87
N SER A 44 -2.42 -6.22 -7.69
CA SER A 44 -2.74 -7.04 -6.51
C SER A 44 -4.04 -7.83 -6.68
N ILE A 45 -5.08 -7.19 -7.25
CA ILE A 45 -6.36 -7.84 -7.52
C ILE A 45 -6.25 -8.82 -8.69
N GLY A 46 -5.42 -8.50 -9.69
CA GLY A 46 -5.08 -9.42 -10.79
C GLY A 46 -4.34 -10.68 -10.32
N ALA A 47 -3.67 -10.63 -9.17
CA ALA A 47 -3.06 -11.80 -8.54
C ALA A 47 -4.02 -12.56 -7.61
N ASP A 48 -5.14 -11.96 -7.21
CA ASP A 48 -6.11 -12.54 -6.29
C ASP A 48 -7.07 -13.49 -7.04
N SER A 49 -6.96 -14.78 -6.73
CA SER A 49 -7.77 -15.83 -7.33
C SER A 49 -9.22 -15.87 -6.84
N GLU A 50 -9.56 -15.15 -5.77
CA GLU A 50 -10.93 -15.13 -5.23
C GLU A 50 -11.85 -14.17 -6.00
N ILE A 51 -11.29 -13.17 -6.67
CA ILE A 51 -12.04 -12.22 -7.48
C ILE A 51 -12.16 -12.80 -8.89
N ASN A 52 -13.39 -12.99 -9.37
CA ASN A 52 -13.63 -13.49 -10.71
C ASN A 52 -13.30 -12.40 -11.75
N GLN A 53 -12.06 -12.39 -12.22
CA GLN A 53 -11.48 -11.30 -13.02
C GLN A 53 -12.24 -11.08 -14.34
N ASP A 54 -12.73 -12.15 -14.96
CA ASP A 54 -13.39 -12.11 -16.27
C ASP A 54 -14.75 -11.37 -16.26
N THR A 55 -15.38 -11.24 -15.09
CA THR A 55 -16.67 -10.52 -14.95
C THR A 55 -16.61 -9.34 -14.00
N SER A 56 -15.41 -9.02 -13.49
CA SER A 56 -15.21 -7.95 -12.51
C SER A 56 -14.71 -6.68 -13.17
N THR A 57 -15.26 -5.55 -12.73
CA THR A 57 -14.83 -4.19 -13.13
C THR A 57 -14.45 -3.43 -11.87
N ILE A 58 -13.29 -2.77 -11.88
CA ILE A 58 -12.77 -1.98 -10.78
C ILE A 58 -13.03 -0.51 -11.06
N PHE A 59 -13.48 0.24 -10.06
CA PHE A 59 -13.82 1.66 -10.17
C PHE A 59 -13.05 2.46 -9.13
N PHE A 60 -12.32 3.46 -9.61
CA PHE A 60 -11.62 4.44 -8.78
C PHE A 60 -12.30 5.80 -8.87
N PRO A 61 -12.50 6.50 -7.74
CA PRO A 61 -12.84 7.92 -7.79
C PRO A 61 -11.82 8.69 -8.64
N ARG A 62 -12.26 9.71 -9.39
CA ARG A 62 -11.37 10.48 -10.28
C ARG A 62 -10.26 11.23 -9.54
N ASP A 63 -10.49 11.51 -8.27
CA ASP A 63 -9.54 12.16 -7.37
C ASP A 63 -8.73 11.17 -6.53
N TYR A 64 -8.85 9.86 -6.77
CA TYR A 64 -8.14 8.81 -6.05
C TYR A 64 -6.62 8.97 -6.14
N ARG A 65 -5.95 8.96 -4.98
CA ARG A 65 -4.50 9.15 -4.84
C ARG A 65 -3.76 7.93 -4.31
N GLY A 66 -4.49 6.95 -3.78
CA GLY A 66 -3.93 5.81 -3.07
C GLY A 66 -3.62 6.09 -1.60
N GLU A 67 -4.29 7.07 -0.99
CA GLU A 67 -4.07 7.46 0.41
C GLU A 67 -4.90 6.60 1.39
N SER A 68 -4.43 6.49 2.63
CA SER A 68 -5.21 5.86 3.71
C SER A 68 -6.57 6.55 3.89
N GLY A 69 -7.62 5.75 4.02
CA GLY A 69 -9.00 6.21 4.12
C GLY A 69 -9.72 6.38 2.78
N GLU A 70 -9.01 6.39 1.65
CA GLU A 70 -9.65 6.40 0.33
C GLU A 70 -10.36 5.07 0.03
N VAL A 71 -11.27 5.12 -0.94
CA VAL A 71 -12.13 3.99 -1.29
C VAL A 71 -12.09 3.72 -2.78
N PHE A 72 -12.26 2.45 -3.14
CA PHE A 72 -12.48 2.00 -4.51
C PHE A 72 -13.55 0.92 -4.50
N TYR A 73 -14.05 0.57 -5.68
CA TYR A 73 -15.15 -0.36 -5.83
C TYR A 73 -14.80 -1.47 -6.80
N ILE A 74 -15.31 -2.67 -6.55
CA ILE A 74 -15.26 -3.79 -7.48
C ILE A 74 -16.69 -4.22 -7.75
N SER A 75 -17.13 -4.23 -8.99
CA SER A 75 -18.43 -4.77 -9.37
C SER A 75 -18.25 -6.05 -10.16
N SER A 76 -18.96 -7.11 -9.80
CA SER A 76 -19.00 -8.36 -10.53
C SER A 76 -20.42 -8.62 -11.02
N GLU A 77 -20.54 -9.03 -12.28
CA GLU A 77 -21.80 -9.48 -12.87
C GLU A 77 -21.88 -11.01 -12.81
N ASN A 78 -22.98 -11.52 -12.29
CA ASN A 78 -23.30 -12.95 -12.25
C ASN A 78 -24.73 -13.21 -12.74
N ASP A 79 -25.13 -14.48 -12.84
CA ASP A 79 -26.47 -14.88 -13.30
C ASP A 79 -27.62 -14.30 -12.45
N ASN A 80 -27.34 -13.87 -11.22
CA ASN A 80 -28.31 -13.28 -10.30
C ASN A 80 -28.28 -11.74 -10.28
N GLY A 81 -27.44 -11.09 -11.09
CA GLY A 81 -27.34 -9.63 -11.23
C GLY A 81 -25.97 -9.07 -10.87
N TYR A 82 -25.94 -7.79 -10.46
CA TYR A 82 -24.71 -7.09 -10.10
C TYR A 82 -24.45 -7.18 -8.60
N ILE A 83 -23.22 -7.49 -8.21
CA ILE A 83 -22.75 -7.33 -6.83
C ILE A 83 -21.60 -6.34 -6.84
N THR A 84 -21.70 -5.30 -6.02
CA THR A 84 -20.66 -4.29 -5.87
C THR A 84 -20.07 -4.33 -4.47
N TYR A 85 -18.76 -4.44 -4.41
CA TYR A 85 -17.95 -4.43 -3.20
C TYR A 85 -17.28 -3.08 -3.07
N LYS A 86 -17.38 -2.47 -1.89
CA LYS A 86 -16.69 -1.24 -1.52
C LYS A 86 -15.49 -1.61 -0.66
N TYR A 87 -14.31 -1.23 -1.12
CA TYR A 87 -13.06 -1.41 -0.39
C TYR A 87 -12.55 -0.06 0.12
N ARG A 88 -11.91 -0.08 1.29
CA ARG A 88 -11.24 1.08 1.87
C ARG A 88 -9.76 0.75 2.07
N ILE A 89 -8.92 1.72 1.76
CA ILE A 89 -7.49 1.66 2.09
C ILE A 89 -7.34 1.96 3.58
N GLU A 90 -6.74 1.03 4.31
CA GLU A 90 -6.45 1.15 5.74
C GLU A 90 -4.93 1.08 5.93
N GLU A 91 -4.44 1.88 6.86
CA GLU A 91 -3.06 1.80 7.34
C GLU A 91 -3.00 0.76 8.45
N ILE A 92 -2.08 -0.20 8.31
CA ILE A 92 -1.78 -1.20 9.32
C ILE A 92 -0.38 -0.95 9.90
N GLU A 93 -0.26 -1.04 11.22
CA GLU A 93 1.01 -0.94 11.91
C GLU A 93 1.71 -2.31 11.89
N ALA A 94 2.55 -2.55 10.88
CA ALA A 94 3.43 -3.71 10.81
C ALA A 94 4.77 -3.40 11.50
N GLY A 95 4.73 -3.15 12.81
CA GLY A 95 5.92 -2.82 13.59
C GLY A 95 6.43 -1.39 13.36
N THR A 96 7.61 -1.23 12.75
CA THR A 96 8.24 0.09 12.52
C THR A 96 7.86 0.70 11.16
N VAL A 97 7.22 -0.07 10.28
CA VAL A 97 6.79 0.37 8.95
C VAL A 97 5.28 0.49 8.93
N LYS A 98 4.79 1.63 8.45
CA LYS A 98 3.38 1.87 8.14
C LYS A 98 3.08 1.23 6.80
N GLU A 99 2.24 0.20 6.79
CA GLU A 99 1.85 -0.48 5.56
C GLU A 99 0.40 -0.12 5.19
N LEU A 100 0.11 0.08 3.90
CA LEU A 100 -1.26 0.21 3.40
C LEU A 100 -1.80 -1.15 2.95
N GLN A 101 -3.02 -1.44 3.34
CA GLN A 101 -3.81 -2.58 2.87
C GLN A 101 -5.21 -2.12 2.46
N TYR A 102 -5.90 -2.90 1.64
CA TYR A 102 -7.31 -2.66 1.36
C TYR A 102 -8.18 -3.67 2.08
N LYS A 103 -9.35 -3.22 2.54
CA LYS A 103 -10.30 -4.04 3.28
C LYS A 103 -11.71 -3.85 2.74
N LEU A 104 -12.46 -4.94 2.66
CA LEU A 104 -13.87 -4.90 2.33
C LEU A 104 -14.63 -4.13 3.42
N GLU A 105 -15.22 -3.01 3.06
CA GLU A 105 -16.02 -2.16 3.96
C GLU A 105 -17.51 -2.52 3.86
N GLN A 106 -18.03 -2.66 2.64
CA GLN A 106 -19.45 -2.92 2.37
C GLN A 106 -19.65 -3.75 1.11
N THR A 107 -20.77 -4.47 1.05
CA THR A 107 -21.25 -5.19 -0.13
C THR A 107 -22.66 -4.69 -0.47
N TRP A 108 -22.92 -4.46 -1.76
CA TRP A 108 -24.18 -3.99 -2.29
C TRP A 108 -24.66 -4.92 -3.41
N GLU A 109 -25.88 -5.45 -3.25
CA GLU A 109 -26.52 -6.29 -4.26
C GLU A 109 -27.43 -5.44 -5.15
N GLY A 110 -27.43 -5.74 -6.46
CA GLY A 110 -28.24 -5.05 -7.46
C GLY A 110 -27.81 -3.62 -7.78
N ILE A 111 -26.65 -3.17 -7.28
CA ILE A 111 -26.12 -1.83 -7.56
C ILE A 111 -25.09 -1.91 -8.66
N LYS A 112 -25.35 -1.21 -9.78
CA LYS A 112 -24.39 -0.94 -10.84
C LYS A 112 -23.77 0.44 -10.65
N ILE A 113 -22.45 0.51 -10.63
CA ILE A 113 -21.71 1.78 -10.54
C ILE A 113 -21.75 2.50 -11.90
N PRO A 114 -22.04 3.81 -11.92
CA PRO A 114 -22.05 4.58 -13.16
C PRO A 114 -20.61 4.84 -13.62
N GLU A 115 -20.20 4.13 -14.67
CA GLU A 115 -18.81 4.14 -15.20
C GLU A 115 -18.34 5.56 -15.54
N ASP A 116 -19.23 6.44 -16.03
CA ASP A 116 -18.91 7.82 -16.39
C ASP A 116 -18.44 8.70 -15.21
N LYS A 117 -18.65 8.28 -13.96
CA LYS A 117 -18.23 9.02 -12.76
C LYS A 117 -16.90 8.58 -12.20
N PHE A 118 -16.35 7.47 -12.68
CA PHE A 118 -15.17 6.82 -12.13
C PHE A 118 -14.15 6.58 -13.23
N ASP A 119 -12.91 6.33 -12.83
CA ASP A 119 -11.94 5.70 -13.72
C ASP A 119 -12.12 4.19 -13.57
N ALA A 120 -12.62 3.55 -14.62
CA ALA A 120 -13.08 2.18 -14.60
C ALA A 120 -12.13 1.27 -15.39
N TYR A 121 -11.85 0.08 -14.85
CA TYR A 121 -10.97 -0.90 -15.47
C TYR A 121 -11.62 -2.27 -15.48
N ARG A 122 -11.54 -2.97 -16.60
CA ARG A 122 -12.03 -4.34 -16.77
C ARG A 122 -10.88 -5.24 -17.22
N MET A 123 -10.85 -6.48 -16.74
CA MET A 123 -9.88 -7.45 -17.22
C MET A 123 -10.31 -7.98 -18.59
N GLU A 124 -9.48 -7.77 -19.61
CA GLU A 124 -9.65 -8.32 -20.95
C GLU A 124 -8.35 -8.99 -21.38
N ASP A 125 -8.40 -10.26 -21.79
CA ASP A 125 -7.24 -11.06 -22.21
C ASP A 125 -6.05 -11.07 -21.22
N GLY A 126 -6.35 -11.03 -19.92
CA GLY A 126 -5.35 -11.02 -18.84
C GLY A 126 -4.65 -9.68 -18.64
N GLN A 127 -5.22 -8.59 -19.18
CA GLN A 127 -4.76 -7.22 -18.94
C GLN A 127 -5.92 -6.34 -18.49
N TRP A 128 -5.63 -5.39 -17.59
CA TRP A 128 -6.60 -4.36 -17.22
C TRP A 128 -6.69 -3.32 -18.34
N VAL A 129 -7.90 -3.14 -18.87
CA VAL A 129 -8.24 -2.15 -19.89
C VAL A 129 -9.16 -1.10 -19.28
N GLU A 130 -8.83 0.17 -19.49
CA GLU A 130 -9.68 1.30 -19.09
C GLU A 130 -10.91 1.39 -20.00
N ILE A 131 -12.10 1.54 -19.42
CA ILE A 131 -13.40 1.54 -20.13
C ILE A 131 -14.24 2.79 -19.88
#